data_AF-A0A1G0LTT0-F1
#
_entry.id   AF-A0A1G0LTT0-F1
#
_cell.length_a   1.000
_cell.length_b   1.000
_cell.length_c   1.000
_cell.angle_alpha   90.00
_cell.angle_beta   90.00
_cell.angle_gamma   90.00
#
_symmetry.space_group_name_H-M   'P 1'
#
loop_
_entity.id
_entity.type
_entity.pdbx_description
1 polymer ?
#
loop_
_entity_poly.entity_id
_entity_poly.type
_entity_poly.pdbx_seq_one_letter_code
_entity_poly.pdbx_strand_id
1 'polypeptide(L)'
;MKPEKFCTALLLLVLFLLSGGCGTFIGAKLPVIRTVSPVERNFAGALENLRAGNESVARDLLVRVVSEPGLAGITDEALFRLALLNLRDENGKGERRATELIDRLQGEFPGSIWSRQAAPLAEYVQETVALRAMTRQLKALRNQNLSLSRDNKELRQSIERIKDLDLELEKKIRR
;
A
#
# COMPACT_ATOMS: atom_id res chain seq x y z
N MET A 1 43.85 -57.77 -43.31
CA MET A 1 42.53 -57.29 -42.86
C MET A 1 42.09 -56.15 -43.76
N LYS A 2 40.88 -56.19 -44.33
CA LYS A 2 40.44 -55.22 -45.34
C LYS A 2 40.11 -53.86 -44.67
N PRO A 3 40.59 -52.72 -45.19
CA PRO A 3 40.42 -51.39 -44.56
C PRO A 3 38.95 -50.99 -44.40
N GLU A 4 38.08 -51.54 -45.25
CA GLU A 4 36.63 -51.33 -45.21
C GLU A 4 35.99 -51.81 -43.91
N LYS A 5 36.51 -52.88 -43.28
CA LYS A 5 36.00 -53.41 -42.01
C LYS A 5 36.41 -52.54 -40.82
N PHE A 6 37.50 -51.79 -40.95
CA PHE A 6 37.99 -50.89 -39.90
C PHE A 6 37.16 -49.61 -39.88
N CYS A 7 36.84 -49.06 -41.06
CA CYS A 7 35.96 -47.90 -41.17
C CYS A 7 34.55 -48.20 -40.67
N THR A 8 33.98 -49.36 -40.97
CA THR A 8 32.63 -49.71 -40.48
C THR A 8 32.59 -49.95 -38.97
N ALA A 9 33.64 -50.57 -38.40
CA ALA A 9 33.76 -50.72 -36.94
C ALA A 9 33.92 -49.38 -36.22
N LEU A 10 34.71 -48.45 -36.79
CA LEU A 10 34.89 -47.11 -36.24
C LEU A 10 33.57 -46.31 -36.28
N LEU A 11 32.82 -46.43 -37.38
CA LEU A 11 31.57 -45.70 -37.56
C LEU A 11 30.46 -46.23 -36.62
N LEU A 12 30.42 -47.54 -36.37
CA LEU A 12 29.53 -48.14 -35.37
C LEU A 12 29.91 -47.74 -33.93
N LEU A 13 31.19 -47.63 -33.61
CA LEU A 13 31.67 -47.18 -32.31
C LEU A 13 31.27 -45.71 -32.03
N VAL A 14 31.41 -44.84 -33.03
CA VAL A 14 31.03 -43.42 -32.93
C VAL A 14 29.50 -43.26 -32.77
N LEU A 15 28.71 -44.08 -33.46
CA LEU A 15 27.24 -44.11 -33.31
C LEU A 15 26.79 -44.61 -31.93
N PHE A 16 27.56 -45.52 -31.31
CA PHE A 16 27.30 -46.01 -29.96
C PHE A 16 27.67 -44.97 -28.89
N LEU A 17 28.71 -44.17 -29.12
CA LEU A 17 29.14 -43.10 -28.21
C LEU A 17 28.23 -41.87 -28.26
N LEU A 18 27.56 -41.60 -29.39
CA LEU A 18 26.63 -40.47 -29.55
C LEU A 18 25.19 -40.77 -29.06
N SER A 19 24.85 -42.03 -28.80
CA SER A 19 23.55 -42.45 -28.25
C SER A 19 23.57 -42.68 -26.73
N GLY A 20 24.73 -42.54 -26.09
CA GLY A 20 24.88 -42.47 -24.64
C GLY A 20 24.42 -41.11 -24.08
N GLY A 21 23.12 -40.86 -24.12
CA GLY A 21 22.51 -39.71 -23.45
C GLY A 21 22.88 -39.66 -21.96
N CYS A 22 23.15 -38.45 -21.47
CA CYS A 22 23.38 -38.12 -20.06
C CYS A 22 22.23 -38.62 -19.16
N GLY A 23 22.34 -39.85 -18.68
CA GLY A 23 21.62 -40.32 -17.51
C GLY A 23 22.40 -39.97 -16.25
N THR A 24 22.49 -38.68 -15.90
CA THR A 24 22.84 -38.30 -14.53
C THR A 24 21.70 -38.74 -13.62
N PHE A 25 21.78 -39.98 -13.14
CA PHE A 25 20.95 -40.51 -12.08
C PHE A 25 21.36 -39.84 -10.76
N ILE A 26 21.04 -38.54 -10.64
CA ILE A 26 21.04 -37.83 -9.36
C ILE A 26 19.87 -38.45 -8.58
N GLY A 27 20.22 -39.05 -7.44
CA GLY A 27 19.31 -39.84 -6.61
C GLY A 27 17.90 -39.27 -6.57
N ALA A 28 16.94 -40.11 -6.92
CA ALA A 28 15.53 -39.85 -6.74
C ALA A 28 15.28 -39.54 -5.25
N LYS A 29 15.33 -38.25 -4.90
CA LYS A 29 14.64 -37.76 -3.72
C LYS A 29 13.18 -38.13 -3.95
N LEU A 30 12.66 -38.98 -3.07
CA LEU A 30 11.23 -39.22 -2.91
C LEU A 30 10.47 -37.91 -3.12
N PRO A 31 9.29 -37.91 -3.78
CA PRO A 31 8.50 -36.70 -3.91
C PRO A 31 8.23 -36.19 -2.49
N VAL A 32 8.93 -35.12 -2.11
CA VAL A 32 8.67 -34.41 -0.87
C VAL A 32 7.26 -33.89 -1.04
N ILE A 33 6.30 -34.50 -0.35
CA ILE A 33 4.96 -33.95 -0.21
C ILE A 33 5.18 -32.56 0.39
N ARG A 34 5.11 -31.51 -0.44
CA ARG A 34 5.17 -30.13 0.02
C ARG A 34 3.94 -29.92 0.89
N THR A 35 4.12 -29.99 2.19
CA THR A 35 3.07 -29.62 3.14
C THR A 35 2.83 -28.13 2.95
N VAL A 36 1.66 -27.78 2.42
CA VAL A 36 1.27 -26.38 2.20
C VAL A 36 1.31 -25.65 3.54
N SER A 37 2.07 -24.57 3.60
CA SER A 37 2.21 -23.77 4.81
C SER A 37 0.86 -23.14 5.20
N PRO A 38 0.63 -22.86 6.50
CA PRO A 38 -0.57 -22.15 6.92
C PRO A 38 -0.70 -20.76 6.26
N VAL A 39 0.43 -20.09 5.98
CA VAL A 39 0.47 -18.79 5.30
C VAL A 39 -0.05 -18.90 3.87
N GLU A 40 0.43 -19.89 3.10
CA GLU A 40 -0.05 -20.16 1.73
C GLU A 40 -1.54 -20.48 1.71
N ARG A 41 -2.05 -21.26 2.67
CA ARG A 41 -3.48 -21.58 2.77
C ARG A 41 -4.32 -20.35 3.08
N ASN A 42 -3.90 -19.54 4.06
CA ASN A 42 -4.61 -18.31 4.41
C ASN A 42 -4.63 -17.33 3.23
N PHE A 43 -3.51 -17.20 2.52
CA PHE A 43 -3.42 -16.34 1.35
C PHE A 43 -4.31 -16.83 0.20
N ALA A 44 -4.27 -18.13 -0.12
CA ALA A 44 -5.15 -18.71 -1.13
C ALA A 44 -6.63 -18.50 -0.79
N GLY A 45 -7.02 -18.75 0.47
CA GLY A 45 -8.37 -18.49 0.95
C GLY A 45 -8.75 -17.00 0.88
N ALA A 46 -7.81 -16.08 1.13
CA ALA A 46 -8.06 -14.66 0.95
C ALA A 46 -8.37 -14.31 -0.51
N LEU A 47 -7.61 -14.86 -1.46
CA LEU A 47 -7.85 -14.63 -2.89
C LEU A 47 -9.20 -15.18 -3.36
N GLU A 48 -9.61 -16.35 -2.86
CA GLU A 48 -10.94 -16.89 -3.15
C GLU A 48 -12.06 -15.99 -2.62
N ASN A 49 -11.93 -15.50 -1.38
CA ASN A 49 -12.89 -14.57 -0.81
C ASN A 49 -12.93 -13.23 -1.55
N LEU A 50 -11.79 -12.72 -2.03
CA LEU A 50 -11.75 -11.53 -2.89
C LEU A 50 -12.53 -11.75 -4.20
N ARG A 51 -12.35 -12.91 -4.86
CA ARG A 51 -13.09 -13.24 -6.08
C ARG A 51 -14.58 -13.38 -5.83
N ALA A 52 -14.97 -13.86 -4.66
CA ALA A 52 -16.36 -13.99 -4.24
C ALA A 52 -16.99 -12.66 -3.77
N GLY A 53 -16.21 -11.57 -3.65
CA GLY A 53 -16.67 -10.29 -3.10
C GLY A 53 -16.76 -10.25 -1.56
N ASN A 54 -16.31 -11.29 -0.86
CA ASN A 54 -16.31 -11.39 0.61
C ASN A 54 -15.10 -10.64 1.21
N GLU A 55 -15.06 -9.32 1.03
CA GLU A 55 -13.91 -8.47 1.40
C GLU A 55 -13.58 -8.49 2.89
N SER A 56 -14.57 -8.62 3.77
CA SER A 56 -14.33 -8.71 5.22
C SER A 56 -13.51 -9.94 5.58
N VAL A 57 -13.90 -11.11 5.08
CA VAL A 57 -13.20 -12.37 5.34
C VAL A 57 -11.83 -12.38 4.68
N ALA A 58 -11.74 -11.87 3.45
CA ALA A 58 -10.46 -11.71 2.77
C ALA A 58 -9.50 -10.83 3.56
N ARG A 59 -9.97 -9.71 4.10
CA ARG A 59 -9.17 -8.82 4.93
C ARG A 59 -8.62 -9.53 6.16
N ASP A 60 -9.45 -10.26 6.89
CA ASP A 60 -9.02 -10.99 8.09
C ASP A 60 -7.94 -12.03 7.77
N LEU A 61 -8.08 -12.73 6.65
CA LEU A 61 -7.07 -13.69 6.17
C LEU A 61 -5.77 -12.99 5.74
N LEU A 62 -5.84 -11.87 5.04
CA LEU A 62 -4.67 -11.07 4.65
C LEU A 62 -3.94 -10.51 5.88
N VAL A 63 -4.67 -10.04 6.90
CA VAL A 63 -4.09 -9.58 8.17
C VAL A 63 -3.28 -10.70 8.83
N ARG A 64 -3.79 -11.93 8.83
CA ARG A 64 -3.03 -13.08 9.34
C ARG A 64 -1.76 -13.32 8.52
N VAL A 65 -1.85 -13.30 7.20
CA VAL A 65 -0.69 -13.51 6.31
C VAL A 65 0.42 -12.49 6.55
N VAL A 66 0.07 -11.20 6.74
CA VAL A 66 1.09 -10.15 6.95
C VAL A 66 1.63 -10.09 8.38
N SER A 67 0.98 -10.78 9.32
CA SER A 67 1.42 -10.88 10.72
C SER A 67 2.44 -12.00 10.94
N GLU A 68 2.55 -12.94 9.99
CA GLU A 68 3.49 -14.05 9.99
C GLU A 68 4.85 -13.63 9.39
N PRO A 69 5.93 -14.42 9.58
CA PRO A 69 7.21 -14.17 8.94
C PRO A 69 7.09 -13.99 7.43
N GLY A 70 7.75 -12.96 6.90
CA GLY A 70 7.63 -12.56 5.50
C GLY A 70 8.06 -13.66 4.53
N LEU A 71 7.17 -14.02 3.61
CA LEU A 71 7.42 -14.94 2.51
C LEU A 71 7.29 -14.18 1.19
N ALA A 72 8.42 -14.05 0.46
CA ALA A 72 8.45 -13.34 -0.81
C ALA A 72 7.49 -13.97 -1.85
N GLY A 73 6.75 -13.11 -2.55
CA GLY A 73 5.70 -13.51 -3.49
C GLY A 73 4.32 -13.74 -2.85
N ILE A 74 4.22 -13.83 -1.52
CA ILE A 74 2.96 -13.99 -0.79
C ILE A 74 2.69 -12.80 0.12
N THR A 75 3.63 -12.51 1.03
CA THR A 75 3.45 -11.44 2.02
C THR A 75 3.45 -10.07 1.36
N ASP A 76 4.28 -9.86 0.34
CA ASP A 76 4.31 -8.64 -0.46
C ASP A 76 2.98 -8.42 -1.22
N GLU A 77 2.45 -9.46 -1.86
CA GLU A 77 1.13 -9.39 -2.50
C GLU A 77 0.02 -9.11 -1.48
N ALA A 78 0.10 -9.78 -0.31
CA ALA A 78 -0.87 -9.60 0.76
C ALA A 78 -0.85 -8.18 1.33
N LEU A 79 0.33 -7.59 1.54
CA LEU A 79 0.50 -6.20 1.96
C LEU A 79 -0.15 -5.24 0.96
N PHE A 80 0.13 -5.42 -0.34
CA PHE A 80 -0.44 -4.58 -1.39
C PHE A 80 -1.97 -4.68 -1.44
N ARG A 81 -2.53 -5.89 -1.46
CA ARG A 81 -3.99 -6.10 -1.51
C ARG A 81 -4.67 -5.58 -0.26
N LEU A 82 -4.06 -5.76 0.91
CA LEU A 82 -4.59 -5.27 2.18
C LEU A 82 -4.58 -3.73 2.23
N ALA A 83 -3.56 -3.08 1.64
CA ALA A 83 -3.53 -1.62 1.50
C ALA A 83 -4.73 -1.12 0.67
N LEU A 84 -5.00 -1.75 -0.48
CA LEU A 84 -6.14 -1.42 -1.33
C LEU A 84 -7.49 -1.59 -0.62
N LEU A 85 -7.67 -2.65 0.16
CA LEU A 85 -8.88 -2.84 0.96
C LEU A 85 -9.05 -1.75 2.02
N ASN A 86 -7.96 -1.34 2.69
CA ASN A 86 -8.01 -0.26 3.66
C ASN A 86 -8.36 1.09 3.03
N LEU A 87 -7.91 1.38 1.80
CA LEU A 87 -8.27 2.63 1.11
C LEU A 87 -9.77 2.79 0.84
N ARG A 88 -10.51 1.67 0.79
CA ARG A 88 -11.97 1.67 0.62
C ARG A 88 -12.73 1.92 1.93
N ASP A 89 -12.06 1.90 3.08
CA ASP A 89 -12.71 2.16 4.35
C ASP A 89 -13.04 3.65 4.51
N GLU A 90 -14.33 3.99 4.51
CA GLU A 90 -14.83 5.37 4.62
C GLU A 90 -14.56 6.04 5.98
N ASN A 91 -14.12 5.26 6.97
CA ASN A 91 -13.91 5.70 8.36
C ASN A 91 -12.70 6.65 8.55
N GLY A 92 -12.09 7.16 7.46
CA GLY A 92 -11.00 8.13 7.47
C GLY A 92 -9.65 7.63 8.01
N LYS A 93 -9.62 6.41 8.59
CA LYS A 93 -8.39 5.73 9.04
C LYS A 93 -7.77 4.84 7.96
N GLY A 94 -8.49 4.62 6.86
CA GLY A 94 -8.09 3.76 5.76
C GLY A 94 -6.80 4.20 5.08
N GLU A 95 -6.67 5.49 4.79
CA GLU A 95 -5.47 6.08 4.15
C GLU A 95 -4.22 5.84 4.97
N ARG A 96 -4.24 6.16 6.27
CA ARG A 96 -3.09 5.97 7.14
C ARG A 96 -2.63 4.52 7.18
N ARG A 97 -3.57 3.58 7.34
CA ARG A 97 -3.26 2.14 7.35
C ARG A 97 -2.68 1.68 6.00
N ALA A 98 -3.23 2.18 4.90
CA ALA A 98 -2.74 1.86 3.57
C ALA A 98 -1.32 2.40 3.37
N THR A 99 -1.02 3.63 3.79
CA THR A 99 0.34 4.19 3.75
C THR A 99 1.31 3.32 4.56
N GLU A 100 0.97 2.97 5.81
CA GLU A 100 1.80 2.11 6.66
C GLU A 100 2.10 0.75 6.01
N LEU A 101 1.12 0.15 5.33
CA LEU A 101 1.30 -1.12 4.61
C LEU A 101 2.16 -0.98 3.34
N ILE A 102 2.00 0.12 2.60
CA ILE A 102 2.78 0.40 1.39
C ILE A 102 4.24 0.71 1.75
N ASP A 103 4.48 1.50 2.79
CA ASP A 103 5.83 1.79 3.29
C ASP A 103 6.53 0.49 3.72
N ARG A 104 5.80 -0.39 4.43
CA ARG A 104 6.30 -1.71 4.83
C ARG A 104 6.63 -2.58 3.61
N LEU A 105 5.77 -2.60 2.59
CA LEU A 105 5.99 -3.33 1.34
C LEU A 105 7.27 -2.86 0.62
N GLN A 106 7.47 -1.54 0.52
CA GLN A 106 8.66 -0.96 -0.10
C GLN A 106 9.94 -1.24 0.68
N GLY A 107 9.87 -1.21 2.02
CA GLY A 107 11.01 -1.48 2.90
C GLY A 107 11.40 -2.96 2.98
N GLU A 108 10.42 -3.86 3.17
CA GLU A 108 10.68 -5.29 3.34
C GLU A 108 10.88 -6.02 1.99
N PHE A 109 10.25 -5.54 0.91
CA PHE A 109 10.25 -6.23 -0.39
C PHE A 109 10.55 -5.28 -1.57
N PRO A 110 11.68 -4.54 -1.58
CA PRO A 110 11.96 -3.54 -2.62
C PRO A 110 12.05 -4.13 -4.05
N GLY A 111 12.42 -5.41 -4.19
CA GLY A 111 12.50 -6.11 -5.46
C GLY A 111 11.17 -6.66 -6.00
N SER A 112 10.10 -6.59 -5.22
CA SER A 112 8.80 -7.15 -5.60
C SER A 112 8.12 -6.36 -6.72
N ILE A 113 7.38 -7.05 -7.59
CA ILE A 113 6.51 -6.42 -8.57
C ILE A 113 5.43 -5.56 -7.89
N TRP A 114 4.98 -5.98 -6.70
CA TRP A 114 3.95 -5.29 -5.94
C TRP A 114 4.45 -3.97 -5.37
N SER A 115 5.71 -3.90 -4.96
CA SER A 115 6.35 -2.64 -4.53
C SER A 115 6.43 -1.62 -5.66
N ARG A 116 6.74 -2.07 -6.88
CA ARG A 116 6.74 -1.18 -8.06
C ARG A 116 5.34 -0.71 -8.42
N GLN A 117 4.35 -1.60 -8.35
CA GLN A 117 2.94 -1.25 -8.59
C GLN A 117 2.38 -0.33 -7.51
N ALA A 118 2.86 -0.43 -6.28
CA ALA A 118 2.44 0.40 -5.16
C ALA A 118 3.03 1.81 -5.18
N ALA A 119 4.13 2.06 -5.90
CA ALA A 119 4.78 3.37 -5.96
C ALA A 119 3.83 4.52 -6.37
N PRO A 120 3.13 4.47 -7.54
CA PRO A 120 2.20 5.54 -7.91
C PRO A 120 1.00 5.65 -6.94
N LEU A 121 0.61 4.54 -6.31
CA LEU A 121 -0.44 4.54 -5.30
C LEU A 121 0.00 5.27 -4.02
N ALA A 122 1.26 5.09 -3.62
CA ALA A 122 1.84 5.77 -2.46
C ALA A 122 1.80 7.29 -2.64
N GLU A 123 2.26 7.76 -3.82
CA GLU A 123 2.24 9.18 -4.19
C GLU A 123 0.81 9.73 -4.15
N TYR A 124 -0.13 9.04 -4.80
CA TYR A 124 -1.53 9.46 -4.82
C TYR A 124 -2.14 9.56 -3.41
N VAL A 125 -1.92 8.57 -2.55
CA VAL A 125 -2.46 8.58 -1.18
C VAL A 125 -1.85 9.71 -0.34
N GLN A 126 -0.56 10.01 -0.51
CA GLN A 126 0.07 11.13 0.17
C GLN A 126 -0.53 12.48 -0.28
N GLU A 127 -0.79 12.64 -1.58
CA GLU A 127 -1.45 13.83 -2.13
C GLU A 127 -2.88 13.99 -1.58
N THR A 128 -3.67 12.92 -1.53
CA THR A 128 -5.05 13.00 -1.01
C THR A 128 -5.08 13.39 0.47
N VAL A 129 -4.16 12.85 1.26
CA VAL A 129 -4.00 13.21 2.68
C VAL A 129 -3.64 14.70 2.83
N ALA A 130 -2.69 15.20 2.04
CA ALA A 130 -2.29 16.60 2.03
C ALA A 130 -3.45 17.53 1.64
N LEU A 131 -4.20 17.19 0.60
CA LEU A 131 -5.38 17.95 0.15
C LEU A 131 -6.47 18.02 1.22
N ARG A 132 -6.72 16.92 1.93
CA ARG A 132 -7.69 16.90 3.05
C ARG A 132 -7.21 17.76 4.21
N ALA A 133 -5.93 17.72 4.54
CA ALA A 133 -5.35 18.56 5.58
C ALA A 133 -5.50 20.05 5.22
N MET A 134 -5.16 20.43 3.99
CA MET A 134 -5.33 21.79 3.47
C MET A 134 -6.79 22.24 3.51
N THR A 135 -7.73 21.38 3.13
CA THR A 135 -9.17 21.67 3.16
C THR A 135 -9.65 21.98 4.59
N ARG A 136 -9.17 21.23 5.58
CA ARG A 136 -9.47 21.50 7.01
C ARG A 136 -8.89 22.83 7.48
N GLN A 137 -7.67 23.14 7.09
CA GLN A 137 -7.03 24.42 7.40
C GLN A 137 -7.79 25.61 6.78
N LEU A 138 -8.20 25.51 5.51
CA LEU A 138 -8.99 26.55 4.86
C LEU A 138 -10.33 26.78 5.58
N LYS A 139 -11.00 25.72 6.02
CA LYS A 139 -12.24 25.84 6.80
C LYS A 139 -11.99 26.52 8.15
N ALA A 140 -10.90 26.17 8.84
CA ALA A 140 -10.53 26.81 10.10
C ALA A 140 -10.23 28.31 9.93
N LEU A 141 -9.43 28.67 8.91
CA LEU A 141 -9.11 30.05 8.58
C LEU A 141 -10.36 30.86 8.21
N ARG A 142 -11.29 30.28 7.44
CA ARG A 142 -12.55 30.94 7.09
C ARG A 142 -13.40 31.24 8.32
N ASN A 143 -13.49 30.29 9.26
CA ASN A 143 -14.22 30.49 10.52
C ASN A 143 -13.56 31.58 11.38
N GLN A 144 -12.23 31.59 11.46
CA GLN A 144 -11.49 32.61 12.20
C GLN A 144 -11.69 34.00 11.58
N ASN A 145 -11.62 34.12 10.26
CA ASN A 145 -11.84 35.38 9.56
C ASN A 145 -13.28 35.91 9.78
N LEU A 146 -14.28 35.02 9.77
CA LEU A 146 -15.65 35.38 10.10
C LEU A 146 -15.79 35.91 11.54
N SER A 147 -15.12 35.28 12.50
CA SER A 147 -15.10 35.75 13.89
C SER A 147 -14.47 37.13 13.99
N LEU A 148 -13.26 37.31 13.45
CA LEU A 148 -12.56 38.59 13.45
C LEU A 148 -13.34 39.71 12.75
N SER A 149 -14.11 39.38 11.71
CA SER A 149 -14.98 40.33 11.03
C SER A 149 -16.15 40.80 11.92
N ARG A 150 -16.69 39.91 12.76
CA ARG A 150 -17.72 40.27 13.75
C ARG A 150 -17.13 41.13 14.84
N ASP A 151 -15.99 40.73 15.41
CA ASP A 151 -15.29 41.48 16.46
C ASP A 151 -14.92 42.88 15.99
N ASN A 152 -14.40 43.02 14.76
CA ASN A 152 -14.14 44.32 14.15
C ASN A 152 -15.38 45.20 14.03
N LYS A 153 -16.53 44.62 13.68
CA LYS A 153 -17.81 45.35 13.59
C LYS A 153 -18.26 45.82 14.98
N GLU A 154 -18.16 44.97 15.99
CA GLU A 154 -18.53 45.30 17.37
C GLU A 154 -17.62 46.37 17.98
N LEU A 155 -16.31 46.28 17.74
CA LEU A 155 -15.34 47.29 18.17
C LEU A 155 -15.64 48.65 17.53
N ARG A 156 -15.91 48.69 16.22
CA ARG A 156 -16.32 49.94 15.54
C ARG A 156 -17.57 50.54 16.17
N GLN A 157 -18.60 49.74 16.43
CA GLN A 157 -19.81 50.22 17.08
C GLN A 157 -19.56 50.69 18.51
N SER A 158 -18.62 50.08 19.23
CA SER A 158 -18.26 50.49 20.59
C SER A 158 -17.48 51.80 20.59
N ILE A 159 -16.57 51.99 19.63
CA ILE A 159 -15.84 53.24 19.42
C ILE A 159 -16.82 54.38 19.13
N GLU A 160 -17.79 54.19 18.23
CA GLU A 160 -18.79 55.23 17.94
C GLU A 160 -19.63 55.58 19.18
N ARG A 161 -20.05 54.57 19.96
CA ARG A 161 -20.76 54.82 21.23
C ARG A 161 -19.94 55.63 22.24
N ILE A 162 -18.63 55.37 22.35
CA ILE A 162 -17.75 56.12 23.26
C ILE A 162 -17.60 57.57 22.78
N LYS A 163 -17.40 57.79 21.47
CA LYS A 163 -17.33 59.15 20.92
C LYS A 163 -18.60 59.97 21.20
N ASP A 164 -19.77 59.36 21.05
CA ASP A 164 -21.04 60.02 21.35
C ASP A 164 -21.14 60.43 22.82
N LEU A 165 -20.73 59.54 23.74
CA LEU A 165 -20.69 59.81 25.18
C LEU A 165 -19.71 60.93 25.53
N ASP A 166 -18.53 60.96 24.92
CA ASP A 166 -17.54 62.02 25.13
C ASP A 166 -18.10 63.38 24.66
N LEU A 167 -18.77 63.43 23.52
CA LEU A 167 -19.44 64.63 23.01
C LEU A 167 -20.57 65.12 23.94
N GLU A 168 -21.32 64.19 24.55
CA GLU A 168 -22.34 64.54 25.55
C GLU A 168 -21.73 65.11 26.83
N LEU A 169 -20.60 64.55 27.29
CA LEU A 169 -19.87 65.03 28.46
C LEU A 169 -19.33 66.44 28.22
N GLU A 170 -18.71 66.71 27.07
CA GLU A 170 -18.20 68.04 26.73
C GLU A 170 -19.32 69.10 26.71
N LYS A 171 -20.51 68.75 26.18
CA LYS A 171 -21.67 69.64 26.18
C LYS A 171 -22.17 69.94 27.59
N LYS A 172 -22.11 68.96 28.51
CA LYS A 172 -22.50 69.13 29.91
C LYS A 172 -21.49 69.98 30.69
N ILE A 173 -20.20 69.84 30.44
CA ILE A 173 -19.13 70.63 31.11
C ILE A 173 -19.16 72.11 30.69
N ARG A 174 -19.57 72.41 29.45
CA ARG A 174 -19.66 73.79 28.94
C ARG A 174 -20.92 74.56 29.36
N ARG A 175 -21.89 73.90 30.00
CA ARG A 175 -23.11 74.53 30.56
C ARG A 175 -22.92 74.79 32.05
#